data_AF-A0A3C0KEB7-F1
#
_entry.id   AF-A0A3C0KEB7-F1
#
_cell.length_a   1.000
_cell.length_b   1.000
_cell.length_c   1.000
_cell.angle_alpha   90.00
_cell.angle_beta   90.00
_cell.angle_gamma   90.00
#
_symmetry.space_group_name_H-M   'P 1'
#
loop_
_entity.id
_entity.type
_entity.pdbx_description
1 polymer ?
#
loop_
_entity_poly.entity_id
_entity_poly.type
_entity_poly.pdbx_seq_one_letter_code
_entity_poly.pdbx_strand_id
1 'polypeptide(L)'
;MMAAALSTVALVACGGGGDVAGDSMEFTTNVDEWAVKAYWKGECPGAGNEVWVTIVGGQPPFRIRNPMPTVVQVDRTEASGKDPVFKITTLGTACAEFSITVHDYHSQVAEVEIKLEEGSEELPGATP
;
A
#
# COMPACT_ATOMS: atom_id res chain seq x y z
N MET A 1 45.77 -37.94 -31.99
CA MET A 1 46.44 -37.72 -30.70
C MET A 1 45.91 -36.42 -30.12
N MET A 2 45.47 -36.45 -28.84
CA MET A 2 45.26 -35.38 -27.83
C MET A 2 44.84 -33.95 -28.27
N ALA A 3 44.02 -33.18 -27.55
CA ALA A 3 43.19 -33.37 -26.36
C ALA A 3 42.40 -32.06 -26.09
N ALA A 4 41.44 -32.19 -25.17
CA ALA A 4 41.01 -31.21 -24.16
C ALA A 4 40.10 -30.03 -24.57
N ALA A 5 38.88 -30.12 -24.03
CA ALA A 5 37.94 -29.04 -23.78
C ALA A 5 38.47 -28.03 -22.76
N LEU A 6 38.13 -26.75 -22.94
CA LEU A 6 38.18 -25.70 -21.90
C LEU A 6 37.05 -24.70 -22.17
N SER A 7 36.02 -24.78 -21.33
CA SER A 7 34.95 -23.79 -21.20
C SER A 7 35.53 -22.43 -20.79
N THR A 8 35.15 -21.36 -21.47
CA THR A 8 35.24 -19.99 -20.93
C THR A 8 33.99 -19.20 -21.32
N VAL A 9 33.12 -19.02 -20.33
CA VAL A 9 31.96 -18.14 -20.37
C VAL A 9 32.50 -16.71 -20.27
N ALA A 10 32.46 -15.95 -21.36
CA ALA A 10 32.75 -14.51 -21.34
C ALA A 10 31.42 -13.74 -21.24
N LEU A 11 31.00 -13.49 -19.99
CA LEU A 11 30.01 -12.47 -19.66
C LEU A 11 30.63 -11.10 -19.98
N VAL A 12 30.32 -10.55 -21.15
CA VAL A 12 30.65 -9.16 -21.45
C VAL A 12 29.69 -8.28 -20.66
N ALA A 13 30.30 -7.51 -19.77
CA ALA A 13 29.69 -6.54 -18.89
C ALA A 13 28.86 -5.50 -19.66
N CYS A 14 27.55 -5.54 -19.49
CA CYS A 14 26.70 -4.37 -19.63
C CYS A 14 26.85 -3.55 -18.33
N GLY A 15 27.97 -2.84 -18.22
CA GLY A 15 28.20 -1.85 -17.17
C GLY A 15 27.33 -0.62 -17.42
N GLY A 16 26.02 -0.77 -17.21
CA GLY A 16 25.08 0.34 -17.12
C GLY A 16 25.21 1.00 -15.76
N GLY A 17 26.15 1.93 -15.65
CA GLY A 17 26.18 2.89 -14.55
C GLY A 17 25.02 3.86 -14.70
N GLY A 18 24.12 3.87 -13.71
CA GLY A 18 22.90 4.67 -13.73
C GLY A 18 22.16 4.62 -12.39
N ASP A 19 22.89 4.68 -11.27
CA ASP A 19 22.30 4.85 -9.94
C ASP A 19 21.73 6.26 -9.77
N VAL A 20 20.58 6.54 -10.38
CA VAL A 20 19.56 7.53 -9.95
C VAL A 20 18.28 7.34 -10.78
N ALA A 21 17.60 6.22 -10.57
CA ALA A 21 16.18 6.10 -10.88
C ALA A 21 15.53 5.26 -9.78
N GLY A 22 14.42 5.75 -9.22
CA GLY A 22 13.56 4.93 -8.38
C GLY A 22 13.07 3.75 -9.23
N ASP A 23 13.66 2.58 -9.03
CA ASP A 23 13.39 1.36 -9.79
C ASP A 23 12.10 0.69 -9.29
N SER A 24 11.03 1.46 -9.29
CA SER A 24 9.66 0.99 -9.21
C SER A 24 8.96 1.64 -10.38
N MET A 25 8.98 0.98 -11.54
CA MET A 25 8.31 1.48 -12.75
C MET A 25 6.78 1.54 -12.57
N GLU A 26 6.25 0.88 -11.54
CA GLU A 26 4.84 0.86 -11.22
C GLU A 26 4.58 1.83 -10.06
N PHE A 27 3.79 2.86 -10.35
CA PHE A 27 3.26 3.75 -9.32
C PHE A 27 2.25 2.97 -8.48
N THR A 28 2.60 2.73 -7.22
CA THR A 28 1.80 1.91 -6.30
C THR A 28 1.95 2.40 -4.87
N THR A 29 1.20 1.80 -3.95
CA THR A 29 1.36 1.94 -2.49
C THR A 29 1.88 0.62 -1.92
N ASN A 30 2.59 0.65 -0.78
CA ASN A 30 3.00 -0.59 -0.11
C ASN A 30 1.81 -1.35 0.53
N VAL A 31 0.66 -0.70 0.60
CA VAL A 31 -0.60 -1.24 1.09
C VAL A 31 -1.60 -1.05 -0.04
N ASP A 32 -1.99 -2.14 -0.68
CA ASP A 32 -3.02 -2.18 -1.72
C ASP A 32 -4.40 -2.42 -1.09
N GLU A 33 -4.44 -3.24 -0.03
CA GLU A 33 -5.62 -3.53 0.76
C GLU A 33 -5.35 -3.37 2.26
N TRP A 34 -6.24 -2.67 2.95
CA TRP A 34 -6.28 -2.60 4.40
C TRP A 34 -7.61 -3.12 4.93
N ALA A 35 -7.56 -4.34 5.44
CA ALA A 35 -8.63 -4.96 6.19
C ALA A 35 -8.71 -4.36 7.61
N VAL A 36 -9.84 -3.74 7.93
CA VAL A 36 -10.13 -3.21 9.26
C VAL A 36 -11.11 -4.10 9.98
N LYS A 37 -10.72 -4.58 11.17
CA LYS A 37 -11.55 -5.44 11.99
C LYS A 37 -12.72 -4.67 12.60
N ALA A 38 -13.93 -5.16 12.35
CA ALA A 38 -15.11 -4.76 13.10
C ALA A 38 -15.00 -5.22 14.56
N TYR A 39 -15.54 -4.43 15.49
CA TYR A 39 -15.52 -4.76 16.92
C TYR A 39 -16.44 -5.96 17.24
N TRP A 40 -17.51 -6.14 16.46
CA TRP A 40 -18.38 -7.31 16.43
C TRP A 40 -19.13 -7.40 15.09
N LYS A 41 -19.83 -8.51 14.86
CA LYS A 41 -20.58 -8.75 13.63
C LYS A 41 -21.63 -7.64 13.39
N GLY A 42 -21.43 -6.87 12.31
CA GLY A 42 -22.35 -5.81 11.90
C GLY A 42 -22.08 -4.41 12.46
N GLU A 43 -20.97 -4.21 13.19
CA GLU A 43 -20.57 -2.86 13.64
C GLU A 43 -19.27 -2.33 13.07
N CYS A 44 -19.12 -1.02 13.21
CA CYS A 44 -18.07 -0.29 12.53
C CYS A 44 -16.73 -0.51 13.22
N PRO A 45 -15.63 -0.47 12.46
CA PRO A 45 -14.32 -0.61 13.03
C PRO A 45 -14.13 0.45 14.11
N GLY A 46 -13.62 0.03 15.27
CA GLY A 46 -13.38 0.93 16.39
C GLY A 46 -12.52 2.13 15.97
N ALA A 47 -12.71 3.27 16.64
CA ALA A 47 -11.85 4.43 16.42
C ALA A 47 -10.40 4.11 16.83
N GLY A 48 -9.43 4.64 16.09
CA GLY A 48 -8.00 4.53 16.44
C GLY A 48 -7.26 3.34 15.82
N ASN A 49 -7.86 2.61 14.87
CA ASN A 49 -7.08 1.71 14.02
C ASN A 49 -6.28 2.56 13.04
N GLU A 50 -4.99 2.26 12.88
CA GLU A 50 -4.06 3.05 12.07
C GLU A 50 -3.29 2.18 11.09
N VAL A 51 -3.05 2.71 9.89
CA VAL A 51 -2.13 2.14 8.91
C VAL A 51 -1.22 3.23 8.34
N TRP A 52 0.04 2.89 8.15
CA TRP A 52 1.02 3.73 7.47
C TRP A 52 1.16 3.28 6.03
N VAL A 53 0.95 4.21 5.11
CA VAL A 53 1.02 3.96 3.67
C VAL A 53 2.18 4.75 3.07
N THR A 54 3.11 4.03 2.48
CA THR A 54 4.23 4.52 1.69
C THR A 54 3.84 4.50 0.23
N ILE A 55 3.97 5.65 -0.42
CA ILE A 55 3.83 5.79 -1.88
C ILE A 55 5.14 5.31 -2.50
N VAL A 56 5.09 4.40 -3.46
CA VAL A 56 6.26 3.81 -4.12
C VAL A 56 6.21 4.16 -5.61
N GLY A 57 7.27 4.79 -6.11
CA GLY A 57 7.33 5.26 -7.50
C GLY A 57 6.45 6.50 -7.78
N GLY A 58 6.23 6.78 -9.07
CA GLY A 58 5.49 7.96 -9.54
C GLY A 58 6.27 9.28 -9.39
N GLN A 59 5.69 10.38 -9.88
CA GLN A 59 6.32 11.70 -9.82
C GLN A 59 5.60 12.63 -8.82
N PRO A 60 6.32 13.20 -7.83
CA PRO A 60 5.76 14.20 -6.94
C PRO A 60 5.44 15.52 -7.69
N PRO A 61 4.52 16.36 -7.18
CA PRO A 61 3.77 16.20 -5.93
C PRO A 61 2.65 15.16 -6.02
N PHE A 62 2.45 14.42 -4.94
CA PHE A 62 1.37 13.45 -4.80
C PHE A 62 0.15 14.07 -4.12
N ARG A 63 -1.05 13.74 -4.59
CA ARG A 63 -2.33 14.18 -4.03
C ARG A 63 -3.11 12.98 -3.52
N ILE A 64 -3.39 12.97 -2.21
CA ILE A 64 -4.11 11.90 -1.54
C ILE A 64 -5.55 12.34 -1.34
N ARG A 65 -6.50 11.55 -1.87
CA ARG A 65 -7.93 11.85 -1.84
C ARG A 65 -8.67 10.80 -1.03
N ASN A 66 -9.32 11.27 0.03
CA ASN A 66 -10.19 10.48 0.88
C ASN A 66 -11.67 10.75 0.52
N PRO A 67 -12.42 9.78 -0.04
CA PRO A 67 -13.84 9.96 -0.35
C PRO A 67 -14.74 9.91 0.90
N MET A 68 -14.25 9.36 2.02
CA MET A 68 -15.01 9.13 3.25
C MET A 68 -14.32 9.78 4.48
N PRO A 69 -14.20 11.13 4.53
CA PRO A 69 -13.55 11.83 5.65
C PRO A 69 -14.32 11.70 6.97
N THR A 70 -15.57 11.25 6.92
CA THR A 70 -16.35 10.93 8.12
C THR A 70 -15.90 9.61 8.76
N VAL A 71 -15.46 8.63 7.97
CA VAL A 71 -15.12 7.27 8.41
C VAL A 71 -13.64 7.13 8.76
N VAL A 72 -12.76 7.71 7.94
CA VAL A 72 -11.31 7.69 8.17
C VAL A 72 -10.74 9.09 8.06
N GLN A 73 -9.69 9.35 8.83
CA GLN A 73 -8.87 10.54 8.75
C GLN A 73 -7.56 10.17 8.04
N VAL A 74 -7.12 11.04 7.13
CA VAL A 74 -5.78 11.00 6.56
C VAL A 74 -4.98 12.15 7.14
N ASP A 75 -3.75 11.90 7.59
CA ASP A 75 -2.92 12.93 8.25
C ASP A 75 -2.51 14.08 7.31
N ARG A 76 -2.41 13.80 6.01
CA ARG A 76 -2.08 14.76 4.97
C ARG A 76 -2.77 14.43 3.65
N THR A 77 -3.09 15.46 2.87
CA THR A 77 -3.68 15.32 1.52
C THR A 77 -2.68 15.53 0.40
N GLU A 78 -1.45 15.96 0.74
CA GLU A 78 -0.37 16.17 -0.21
C GLU A 78 0.94 15.64 0.35
N ALA A 79 1.78 15.09 -0.52
CA ALA A 79 3.11 14.63 -0.16
C ALA A 79 4.12 14.87 -1.28
N SER A 80 5.39 15.00 -0.91
CA SER A 80 6.48 15.25 -1.84
C SER A 80 7.76 14.57 -1.37
N GLY A 81 8.72 14.39 -2.27
CA GLY A 81 9.98 13.72 -1.99
C GLY A 81 9.96 12.27 -2.48
N LYS A 82 11.04 11.54 -2.16
CA LYS A 82 11.16 10.13 -2.50
C LYS A 82 10.39 9.29 -1.48
N ASP A 83 9.57 8.38 -1.97
CA ASP A 83 8.77 7.41 -1.23
C ASP A 83 8.06 7.98 0.02
N PRO A 84 7.22 9.02 -0.14
CA PRO A 84 6.59 9.67 1.01
C PRO A 84 5.57 8.77 1.70
N VAL A 85 5.42 8.98 3.01
CA VAL A 85 4.52 8.22 3.87
C VAL A 85 3.39 9.11 4.37
N PHE A 86 2.17 8.56 4.43
CA PHE A 86 1.01 9.14 5.07
C PHE A 86 0.31 8.12 5.97
N LYS A 87 -0.52 8.61 6.89
CA LYS A 87 -1.24 7.78 7.86
C LYS A 87 -2.74 7.85 7.63
N ILE A 88 -3.40 6.71 7.69
CA ILE A 88 -4.86 6.59 7.72
C ILE A 88 -5.27 6.12 9.12
N THR A 89 -6.25 6.79 9.73
CA THR A 89 -6.79 6.47 11.06
C THR A 89 -8.31 6.31 10.99
N THR A 90 -8.88 5.26 11.55
CA THR A 90 -10.35 5.11 11.65
C THR A 90 -10.95 6.02 12.71
N LEU A 91 -12.10 6.62 12.40
CA LEU A 91 -12.85 7.49 13.30
C LEU A 91 -13.99 6.78 14.04
N GLY A 92 -14.36 5.56 13.62
CA GLY A 92 -15.39 4.74 14.26
C GLY A 92 -16.82 5.27 14.17
N THR A 93 -17.10 6.18 13.22
CA THR A 93 -18.41 6.82 13.07
C THR A 93 -19.36 6.09 12.11
N ALA A 94 -18.82 5.27 11.20
CA ALA A 94 -19.56 4.58 10.15
C ALA A 94 -18.74 3.43 9.54
N CYS A 95 -19.45 2.55 8.83
CA CYS A 95 -18.94 1.34 8.20
C CYS A 95 -19.08 1.52 6.69
N ALA A 96 -17.98 1.57 5.97
CA ALA A 96 -18.03 1.56 4.51
C ALA A 96 -16.74 0.96 3.98
N GLU A 97 -16.87 0.18 2.91
CA GLU A 97 -15.75 -0.19 2.06
C GLU A 97 -15.59 0.90 1.00
N PHE A 98 -14.38 1.36 0.79
CA PHE A 98 -14.05 2.42 -0.16
C PHE A 98 -12.55 2.42 -0.43
N SER A 99 -12.13 3.10 -1.49
CA SER A 99 -10.72 3.23 -1.84
C SER A 99 -10.25 4.66 -1.64
N ILE A 100 -9.11 4.82 -0.95
CA ILE A 100 -8.36 6.08 -0.96
C ILE A 100 -7.51 6.08 -2.23
N THR A 101 -7.51 7.20 -2.95
CA THR A 101 -6.76 7.35 -4.20
C THR A 101 -5.58 8.27 -4.00
N VAL A 102 -4.43 7.89 -4.54
CA VAL A 102 -3.23 8.71 -4.60
C VAL A 102 -2.98 9.03 -6.07
N HIS A 103 -2.90 10.32 -6.38
CA HIS A 103 -2.57 10.81 -7.72
C HIS A 103 -1.15 11.34 -7.76
N ASP A 104 -0.39 10.96 -8.79
CA ASP A 104 0.91 11.58 -9.08
C ASP A 104 0.74 12.85 -9.95
N TYR A 105 1.85 13.52 -10.25
CA TYR A 105 1.86 14.71 -11.11
C TYR A 105 1.29 14.45 -12.51
N HIS A 106 1.48 13.24 -13.06
CA HIS A 106 0.98 12.81 -14.36
C HIS A 106 -0.44 12.23 -14.32
N SER A 107 -1.15 12.35 -13.19
CA SER A 107 -2.50 11.81 -12.97
C SER A 107 -2.58 10.28 -13.04
N GLN A 108 -1.46 9.58 -12.85
CA GLN A 108 -1.48 8.15 -12.52
C GLN A 108 -2.17 7.96 -11.17
N VAL A 109 -2.79 6.80 -10.97
CA VAL A 109 -3.57 6.49 -9.77
C VAL A 109 -3.03 5.24 -9.11
N ALA A 110 -2.76 5.34 -7.81
CA ALA A 110 -2.57 4.21 -6.91
C ALA A 110 -3.73 4.20 -5.91
N GLU A 111 -4.19 3.01 -5.54
CA GLU A 111 -5.37 2.84 -4.70
C GLU A 111 -5.02 2.06 -3.44
N VAL A 112 -5.60 2.49 -2.32
CA VAL A 112 -5.62 1.75 -1.07
C VAL A 112 -7.07 1.37 -0.81
N GLU A 113 -7.41 0.09 -0.94
CA GLU A 113 -8.75 -0.42 -0.64
C GLU A 113 -8.93 -0.59 0.87
N ILE A 114 -9.98 0.00 1.44
CA ILE A 114 -10.36 -0.23 2.83
C ILE A 114 -11.49 -1.27 2.82
N LYS A 115 -11.22 -2.45 3.39
CA LYS A 115 -12.19 -3.55 3.52
C LYS A 115 -12.58 -3.76 4.97
N LEU A 116 -13.80 -4.24 5.17
CA LEU A 116 -14.30 -4.59 6.50
C LEU A 116 -14.13 -6.09 6.71
N GLU A 117 -13.30 -6.47 7.67
CA GLU A 117 -13.27 -7.85 8.15
C GLU A 117 -14.36 -8.04 9.20
N GLU A 118 -15.27 -8.98 8.95
CA GLU A 118 -16.20 -9.43 9.98
C GLU A 118 -15.41 -9.98 11.17
N GLY A 119 -15.62 -9.40 12.36
CA GLY A 119 -15.07 -9.95 13.59
C GLY A 119 -15.62 -11.36 13.80
N SER A 120 -14.78 -12.39 13.61
CA SER A 120 -15.14 -13.76 13.93
C SER A 120 -15.28 -13.90 15.45
N GLU A 121 -16.50 -14.06 15.95
CA GLU A 121 -16.75 -14.61 17.27
C GLU A 121 -16.24 -16.07 17.29
N GLU A 122 -15.00 -16.29 17.72
CA GLU A 122 -14.70 -17.55 18.40
C GLU A 122 -15.47 -17.53 19.72
N LEU A 123 -16.71 -18.02 19.71
CA LEU A 123 -17.50 -18.25 20.92
C LEU A 123 -16.72 -19.23 21.82
N PRO A 124 -16.26 -18.84 23.02
CA PRO A 124 -15.67 -19.78 23.94
C PRO A 124 -16.78 -20.65 24.55
N GLY A 125 -16.99 -21.85 24.00
CA GLY A 125 -17.64 -22.93 24.74
C GLY A 125 -18.83 -23.64 24.07
N ALA A 126 -18.67 -24.14 22.84
CA ALA A 126 -19.53 -25.21 22.35
C ALA A 126 -18.69 -26.50 22.17
N THR A 127 -18.50 -27.23 23.26
CA THR A 127 -18.06 -28.64 23.22
C THR A 127 -19.32 -29.52 23.14
N PRO A 128 -19.36 -30.54 22.26
CA PRO A 128 -20.54 -31.41 22.02
C PRO A 128 -20.96 -32.25 23.24
#